data_AF-A0AAW0J126-F1
#
_entry.id   AF-A0AAW0J126-F1
#
_cell.length_a   1.000
_cell.length_b   1.000
_cell.length_c   1.000
_cell.angle_alpha   90.00
_cell.angle_beta   90.00
_cell.angle_gamma   90.00
#
_symmetry.space_group_name_H-M   'P 1'
#
loop_
_entity.id
_entity.type
_entity.pdbx_description
1 polymer ?
#
loop_
_entity_poly.entity_id
_entity_poly.type
_entity_poly.pdbx_seq_one_letter_code
_entity_poly.pdbx_strand_id
1 'polypeptide(L)'
;MCAVQVKLELGHRAQVRKKPTVEGFTHDWMVFVRGPEHSNIQHFVEKVVFHLHESFPRPKRVANKLRNPRSEHELFSHEDG
;
A
#
# COMPACT_ATOMS: atom_id res chain seq x y z
N MET A 1 32.26 -13.87 8.38
CA MET A 1 31.04 -13.21 8.91
C MET A 1 29.90 -13.52 7.97
N CYS A 2 28.69 -13.79 8.48
CA CYS A 2 27.50 -14.00 7.65
C CYS A 2 26.87 -12.65 7.28
N ALA A 3 26.43 -12.48 6.03
CA ALA A 3 25.71 -11.30 5.56
C ALA A 3 24.37 -11.72 4.96
N VAL A 4 23.30 -11.02 5.34
CA VAL A 4 21.95 -11.24 4.80
C VAL A 4 21.57 -10.03 3.97
N GLN A 5 21.14 -10.28 2.73
CA GLN A 5 20.63 -9.27 1.83
C GLN A 5 19.16 -9.56 1.52
N VAL A 6 18.32 -8.53 1.59
CA VAL A 6 16.89 -8.60 1.25
C VAL A 6 16.58 -7.62 0.13
N LYS A 7 15.52 -7.90 -0.63
CA LYS A 7 14.98 -7.03 -1.67
C LYS A 7 13.52 -6.74 -1.38
N LEU A 8 13.13 -5.50 -1.56
CA LEU A 8 11.75 -5.04 -1.49
C LEU A 8 11.43 -4.28 -2.76
N GLU A 9 10.21 -4.45 -3.25
CA GLU A 9 9.65 -3.67 -4.35
C GLU A 9 8.62 -2.70 -3.80
N LEU A 10 8.76 -1.43 -4.17
CA LEU A 10 7.82 -0.37 -3.86
C LEU A 10 7.22 0.12 -5.16
N GLY A 11 5.91 0.32 -5.19
CA GLY A 11 5.23 0.74 -6.40
C GLY A 11 3.87 1.33 -6.15
N HIS A 12 3.27 1.82 -7.23
CA HIS A 12 1.92 2.37 -7.23
C HIS A 12 1.26 2.16 -8.59
N ARG A 13 -0.07 2.22 -8.60
CA ARG A 13 -0.89 2.35 -9.81
C ARG A 13 -1.82 3.54 -9.61
N ALA A 14 -2.01 4.33 -10.66
CA ALA A 14 -2.97 5.42 -10.67
C ALA A 14 -3.75 5.37 -11.99
N GLN A 15 -5.06 5.56 -11.91
CA GLN A 15 -5.95 5.54 -13.04
C GLN A 15 -6.85 6.77 -13.01
N VAL A 16 -6.89 7.51 -14.11
CA VAL A 16 -7.81 8.63 -14.28
C VAL A 16 -9.24 8.11 -14.31
N ARG A 17 -10.11 8.71 -13.50
CA ARG A 17 -11.54 8.38 -13.49
C ARG A 17 -12.23 9.00 -14.69
N LYS A 18 -13.22 8.28 -15.25
CA LYS A 18 -14.09 8.83 -16.30
C LYS A 18 -14.94 10.00 -15.81
N LYS A 19 -15.32 9.98 -14.53
CA LYS A 19 -16.03 11.06 -13.83
C LYS A 19 -15.43 11.23 -12.43
N PRO A 20 -15.19 12.47 -11.97
CA PRO A 20 -14.73 12.71 -10.61
C PRO A 20 -15.71 12.17 -9.55
N THR A 21 -15.22 11.96 -8.33
CA THR A 21 -16.08 11.65 -7.17
C THR A 21 -16.95 12.85 -6.80
N VAL A 22 -17.89 12.66 -5.89
CA VAL A 22 -18.70 13.75 -5.33
C VAL A 22 -17.79 14.80 -4.65
N GLU A 23 -16.69 14.37 -4.04
CA GLU A 23 -15.68 15.28 -3.45
C GLU A 23 -14.69 15.85 -4.47
N GLY A 24 -14.80 15.48 -5.75
CA GLY A 24 -13.96 16.00 -6.82
C GLY A 24 -12.66 15.22 -7.06
N PHE A 25 -12.47 14.03 -6.48
CA PHE A 25 -11.28 13.23 -6.76
C PHE A 25 -11.27 12.71 -8.19
N THR A 26 -10.15 12.91 -8.89
CA THR A 26 -10.03 12.65 -10.33
C THR A 26 -9.33 11.34 -10.65
N HIS A 27 -8.65 10.73 -9.68
CA HIS A 27 -7.86 9.52 -9.88
C HIS A 27 -8.17 8.50 -8.80
N ASP A 28 -8.25 7.23 -9.20
CA ASP A 28 -8.11 6.10 -8.30
C ASP A 28 -6.66 5.69 -8.26
N TRP A 29 -6.11 5.44 -7.08
CA TRP A 29 -4.72 5.04 -6.94
C TRP A 29 -4.55 4.04 -5.80
N MET A 30 -3.45 3.31 -5.88
CA MET A 30 -3.01 2.33 -4.90
C MET A 30 -1.49 2.37 -4.81
N VAL A 31 -0.95 2.22 -3.60
CA VAL A 31 0.48 2.05 -3.33
C VAL A 31 0.74 0.71 -2.64
N PHE A 32 1.90 0.11 -2.87
CA PHE A 32 2.26 -1.18 -2.27
C PHE A 32 3.74 -1.30 -1.92
N VAL A 33 4.02 -2.21 -0.99
CA VAL A 33 5.36 -2.73 -0.66
C VAL A 33 5.25 -4.25 -0.70
N ARG A 34 6.14 -4.92 -1.45
CA ARG A 34 6.12 -6.38 -1.62
C ARG A 34 7.53 -6.96 -1.77
N GLY A 35 7.65 -8.28 -1.76
CA GLY A 35 8.87 -8.98 -2.17
C GLY A 35 8.93 -9.17 -3.70
N PRO A 36 10.13 -9.36 -4.26
CA PRO A 36 10.27 -9.71 -5.67
C PRO A 36 9.64 -11.08 -5.97
N GLU A 37 9.09 -11.26 -7.16
CA GLU A 37 8.56 -12.56 -7.64
C GLU A 37 7.56 -13.22 -6.65
N HIS A 38 6.71 -12.42 -5.99
CA HIS A 38 5.76 -12.88 -4.96
C HIS A 38 6.42 -13.52 -3.72
N SER A 39 7.66 -13.13 -3.41
CA SER A 39 8.33 -13.55 -2.18
C SER A 39 7.62 -13.01 -0.94
N ASN A 40 7.38 -13.88 0.04
CA ASN A 40 6.71 -13.50 1.28
C ASN A 40 7.64 -12.69 2.21
N ILE A 41 7.43 -11.37 2.26
CA ILE A 41 8.21 -10.46 3.12
C ILE A 41 7.78 -10.47 4.59
N GLN A 42 6.65 -11.11 4.92
CA GLN A 42 6.10 -11.12 6.28
C GLN A 42 7.01 -11.87 7.27
N HIS A 43 7.94 -12.69 6.79
CA HIS A 43 8.92 -13.36 7.67
C HIS A 43 9.83 -12.36 8.41
N PHE A 44 10.11 -11.20 7.81
CA PHE A 44 11.02 -10.20 8.37
C PHE A 44 10.43 -8.79 8.45
N VAL A 45 9.23 -8.56 7.87
CA VAL A 45 8.49 -7.30 7.97
C VAL A 45 7.34 -7.45 8.97
N GLU A 46 7.41 -6.71 10.08
CA GLU A 46 6.35 -6.69 11.11
C GLU A 46 5.12 -5.91 10.64
N LYS A 47 5.33 -4.71 10.09
CA LYS A 47 4.30 -3.80 9.60
C LYS A 47 4.86 -2.84 8.54
N VAL A 48 3.96 -2.30 7.72
CA VAL A 48 4.24 -1.20 6.80
C VAL A 48 3.39 0.00 7.19
N VAL A 49 4.02 1.19 7.26
CA VAL A 49 3.32 2.45 7.57
C VAL A 49 3.41 3.38 6.38
N PHE A 50 2.26 3.75 5.82
CA PHE A 50 2.15 4.74 4.76
C PHE A 50 1.77 6.09 5.39
N HIS A 51 2.59 7.10 5.12
CA HIS A 51 2.31 8.48 5.51
C HIS A 51 1.72 9.20 4.29
N LEU A 52 0.39 9.31 4.26
CA LEU A 52 -0.34 10.03 3.22
C LEU A 52 -0.30 11.54 3.50
N HIS A 53 -0.64 12.33 2.49
CA HIS A 53 -0.81 13.77 2.65
C HIS A 53 -1.91 14.08 3.68
N GLU A 54 -1.78 15.17 4.43
CA GLU A 54 -2.66 15.50 5.57
C GLU A 54 -4.11 15.78 5.16
N SER A 55 -4.35 16.09 3.88
CA SER A 55 -5.70 16.21 3.34
C SER A 55 -6.49 14.89 3.39
N PHE A 56 -5.81 13.75 3.49
CA PHE A 56 -6.47 12.45 3.63
C PHE A 56 -6.85 12.23 5.09
N PRO A 57 -8.09 11.80 5.39
CA PRO A 57 -8.45 11.43 6.75
C PRO A 57 -7.57 10.26 7.20
N ARG A 58 -7.12 10.29 8.45
CA ARG A 58 -6.21 9.28 9.03
C ARG A 58 -4.96 9.09 8.13
N PRO A 59 -4.12 10.12 7.93
CA PRO A 59 -3.04 10.08 6.94
C PRO A 59 -1.96 9.02 7.25
N LYS A 60 -1.83 8.62 8.52
CA LYS A 60 -0.96 7.51 8.93
C LYS A 60 -1.69 6.17 8.83
N ARG A 61 -1.46 5.44 7.74
CA ARG A 61 -2.08 4.14 7.47
C ARG A 61 -1.13 2.99 7.81
N VAL A 62 -1.59 2.02 8.60
CA VAL A 62 -0.78 0.86 9.04
C VAL A 62 -1.32 -0.43 8.42
N ALA A 63 -0.44 -1.14 7.71
CA ALA A 63 -0.68 -2.50 7.23
C ALA A 63 0.11 -3.49 8.09
N ASN A 64 -0.60 -4.37 8.79
CA ASN A 64 -0.02 -5.43 9.63
C ASN A 64 -0.59 -6.79 9.23
N LYS A 65 0.06 -7.87 9.68
CA LYS A 65 -0.35 -9.26 9.40
C LYS A 65 -1.80 -9.58 9.77
N LEU A 66 -2.36 -8.88 10.76
CA LEU A 66 -3.64 -9.19 11.37
C LEU A 66 -4.84 -8.52 10.68
N ARG A 67 -4.64 -7.47 9.87
CA ARG A 67 -5.75 -6.64 9.36
C ARG A 67 -6.18 -6.95 7.92
N ASN A 68 -5.48 -7.81 7.17
CA ASN A 68 -5.94 -8.16 5.82
C ASN A 68 -5.43 -9.52 5.30
N PRO A 69 -6.25 -10.59 5.36
CA PRO A 69 -5.92 -11.87 4.72
C PRO A 69 -6.15 -11.88 3.20
N ARG A 70 -6.60 -10.78 2.57
CA ARG A 70 -6.60 -10.67 1.09
C ARG A 70 -5.18 -10.39 0.59
N SER A 71 -4.45 -11.47 0.36
CA SER A 71 -3.36 -11.62 -0.64
C SER A 71 -2.63 -10.34 -1.07
N GLU A 72 -1.50 -10.07 -0.43
CA GLU A 72 -0.29 -9.34 -0.87
C GLU A 72 -0.33 -8.06 -1.75
N HIS A 73 -1.42 -7.60 -2.36
CA HIS A 73 -1.28 -6.64 -3.48
C HIS A 73 -2.23 -5.45 -3.54
N GLU A 74 -3.15 -5.26 -2.60
CA GLU A 74 -3.99 -4.04 -2.60
C GLU A 74 -4.18 -3.55 -1.17
N LEU A 75 -3.41 -2.54 -0.77
CA LEU A 75 -3.50 -2.05 0.61
C LEU A 75 -4.37 -0.82 0.79
N PHE A 76 -4.65 -0.03 -0.25
CA PHE A 76 -5.59 1.08 -0.16
C PHE A 76 -6.25 1.33 -1.51
N SER A 77 -7.55 1.09 -1.58
CA SER A 77 -8.43 1.49 -2.68
C SER A 77 -9.53 2.34 -2.08
N HIS A 78 -9.64 3.57 -2.59
CA HIS A 78 -10.73 4.57 -2.59
C HIS A 78 -11.74 4.70 -1.43
N GLU A 79 -12.05 3.68 -0.61
CA GLU A 79 -13.11 3.70 0.42
C GLU A 79 -12.74 4.44 1.72
N ASP A 80 -11.72 5.27 1.66
CA ASP A 80 -11.13 5.93 2.82
C ASP A 80 -11.07 7.45 2.66
N GLY A 81 -11.63 7.98 1.56
CA GLY A 81 -11.95 9.39 1.34
C GLY A 81 -13.36 9.68 1.81
#